data_AF-A0A2E6HXR7-F1
#
_entry.id   AF-A0A2E6HXR7-F1
#
_cell.length_a   1.000
_cell.length_b   1.000
_cell.length_c   1.000
_cell.angle_alpha   90.00
_cell.angle_beta   90.00
_cell.angle_gamma   90.00
#
_symmetry.space_group_name_H-M   'P 1'
#
loop_
_entity.id
_entity.type
_entity.pdbx_description
1 polymer ?
#
loop_
_entity_poly.entity_id
_entity_poly.type
_entity_poly.pdbx_seq_one_letter_code
_entity_poly.pdbx_strand_id
1 'polypeptide(L)'
;MFLEHQVARGIRGETPMKLASRYFVYGMMVALCHGFTDKAIGEEAAPADSSMLSRKHLSYGHGYFKRKSYDDAEAQLLKSFEFNPKQGNAAYYLGRTYSATDRYDEALEWFDRALRLIKPTSSNFKNSHYFKAQIYQLQDDRENAIESYRTLLELGPKPKQRIQYLHHLVTLLVEEEDYEAALEYARTWRELEPDDPEVRDMIAELAIRTGGADEALTEKEKILEMNPNDWETLEWLGNQYNGLQEYEKAFDAFDRLHEHNPTNFIYLDNLLELSNHTGKGNRYRVGVLQKMHDLQPKNLKVLESLADQTASLKWINAGLKVDGQSGRLNFLKGEHYYNRWNADSAQQDSVRALTWYKKALSDPQWADNAQRMIWELDPPLTEEEKRKREFFDKSKDKKEEVKVKGKK
;
A
#
# COMPACT_ATOMS: atom_id res chain seq x y z
N MET A 1 21.33 10.83 62.01
CA MET A 1 21.04 10.77 63.45
C MET A 1 19.71 10.08 63.85
N PHE A 2 18.71 9.91 62.98
CA PHE A 2 17.50 9.11 63.33
C PHE A 2 17.55 7.63 62.88
N LEU A 3 18.58 7.24 62.12
CA LEU A 3 18.80 5.86 61.65
C LEU A 3 19.86 5.08 62.45
N GLU A 4 20.66 5.74 63.29
CA GLU A 4 21.68 5.07 64.12
C GLU A 4 21.04 4.26 65.27
N HIS A 5 19.80 4.57 65.64
CA HIS A 5 19.15 3.96 66.81
C HIS A 5 18.39 2.66 66.51
N GLN A 6 18.20 2.28 65.23
CA GLN A 6 17.59 0.99 64.85
C GLN A 6 18.62 -0.09 64.47
N VAL A 7 19.88 0.27 64.24
CA VAL A 7 20.94 -0.69 63.87
C VAL A 7 21.46 -1.47 65.10
N ALA A 8 21.24 -0.98 66.32
CA ALA A 8 21.69 -1.64 67.55
C ALA A 8 20.88 -2.90 67.96
N ARG A 9 19.78 -3.24 67.27
CA ARG A 9 18.95 -4.43 67.60
C ARG A 9 19.08 -5.62 66.64
N GLY A 10 19.85 -5.49 65.56
CA GLY A 10 20.09 -6.57 64.59
C GLY A 10 21.46 -7.26 64.68
N ILE A 11 22.35 -6.79 65.57
CA ILE A 11 23.75 -7.24 65.63
C ILE A 11 23.93 -8.27 66.74
N ARG A 12 23.45 -9.50 66.51
CA ARG A 12 23.94 -10.67 67.23
C ARG A 12 24.04 -11.83 66.24
N GLY A 13 25.21 -12.01 65.64
CA GLY A 13 25.52 -13.23 64.90
C GLY A 13 26.40 -13.10 63.65
N GLU A 14 26.78 -11.90 63.21
CA GLU A 14 27.63 -11.75 62.02
C GLU A 14 29.09 -11.46 62.39
N THR A 15 30.01 -12.19 61.75
CA THR A 15 31.45 -12.00 61.92
C THR A 15 31.90 -10.66 61.30
N PRO A 16 32.94 -10.00 61.84
CA PRO A 16 33.45 -8.71 61.32
C PRO A 16 33.75 -8.71 59.81
N MET A 17 34.10 -9.88 59.26
CA MET A 17 34.41 -10.12 57.85
C MET A 17 33.18 -10.03 56.93
N LYS A 18 31.99 -10.42 57.39
CA LYS A 18 30.73 -10.29 56.63
C LYS A 18 30.17 -8.87 56.66
N LEU A 19 30.47 -8.13 57.73
CA LEU A 19 30.11 -6.72 57.82
C LEU A 19 30.97 -5.89 56.86
N ALA A 20 32.27 -6.16 56.80
CA ALA A 20 33.21 -5.49 55.89
C ALA A 20 32.89 -5.72 54.40
N SER A 21 32.48 -6.93 54.00
CA SER A 21 32.09 -7.21 52.61
C SER A 21 30.79 -6.49 52.22
N ARG A 22 29.83 -6.34 53.15
CA ARG A 22 28.56 -5.66 52.89
C ARG A 22 28.73 -4.14 52.73
N TYR A 23 29.61 -3.53 53.52
CA TYR A 23 29.97 -2.11 53.36
C TYR A 23 30.88 -1.86 52.13
N PHE A 24 31.70 -2.84 51.72
CA PHE A 24 32.45 -2.77 50.47
C PHE A 24 31.52 -2.83 49.24
N VAL A 25 30.53 -3.73 49.24
CA VAL A 25 29.51 -3.84 48.16
C VAL A 25 28.64 -2.58 48.09
N TYR A 26 28.27 -2.00 49.23
CA TYR A 26 27.49 -0.76 49.27
C TYR A 26 28.32 0.47 48.83
N GLY A 27 29.61 0.52 49.22
CA GLY A 27 30.55 1.54 48.76
C GLY A 27 30.83 1.47 47.26
N MET A 28 30.88 0.27 46.68
CA MET A 28 30.99 0.06 45.25
C MET A 28 29.70 0.41 44.50
N MET A 29 28.51 0.10 45.06
CA MET A 29 27.23 0.52 44.46
C MET A 29 27.09 2.04 44.42
N VAL A 30 27.49 2.75 45.48
CA VAL A 30 27.47 4.23 45.49
C VAL A 30 28.48 4.81 44.50
N ALA A 31 29.64 4.17 44.32
CA ALA A 31 30.62 4.53 43.29
C ALA A 31 30.20 4.13 41.86
N LEU A 32 29.32 3.13 41.71
CA LEU A 32 28.75 2.71 40.43
C LEU A 32 27.63 3.67 39.96
N CYS A 33 26.91 4.31 40.88
CA CYS A 33 25.87 5.31 40.55
C CYS A 33 26.42 6.73 40.33
N HIS A 34 27.64 7.04 40.76
CA HIS A 34 28.29 8.34 40.52
C HIS A 34 29.53 8.12 39.66
N GLY A 35 29.39 8.42 38.37
CA GLY A 35 30.37 8.16 37.30
C GLY A 35 31.83 8.25 37.73
N PHE A 36 32.53 7.12 37.64
CA PHE A 36 33.98 7.08 37.77
C PHE A 36 34.64 6.72 36.44
N THR A 37 35.35 7.73 35.94
CA THR A 37 36.48 7.67 35.03
C THR A 37 37.41 6.47 35.28
N ASP A 38 37.95 5.91 34.20
CA ASP A 38 38.75 4.68 34.03
C ASP A 38 40.01 4.50 34.91
N LYS A 39 40.22 5.25 35.99
CA LYS A 39 41.52 5.36 36.66
C LYS A 39 41.71 4.61 37.99
N ALA A 40 40.77 3.77 38.42
CA ALA A 40 40.83 3.15 39.75
C ALA A 40 40.57 1.63 39.78
N ILE A 41 40.95 0.89 38.74
CA ILE A 41 41.07 -0.58 38.84
C ILE A 41 42.53 -0.93 38.56
N GLY A 42 43.29 -1.08 39.65
CA GLY A 42 44.73 -1.34 39.63
C GLY A 42 45.11 -2.57 38.80
N GLU A 43 46.18 -2.41 38.04
CA GLU A 43 46.91 -3.48 37.35
C GLU A 43 47.73 -4.31 38.36
N GLU A 44 47.09 -4.90 39.36
CA GLU A 44 47.73 -5.96 40.13
C GLU A 44 47.47 -7.29 39.43
N ALA A 45 48.53 -8.06 39.16
CA ALA A 45 48.46 -9.35 38.49
C ALA A 45 47.51 -10.29 39.27
N ALA A 46 46.27 -10.38 38.79
CA ALA A 46 45.25 -11.20 39.42
C ALA A 46 45.75 -12.65 39.56
N PRO A 47 45.62 -13.29 40.74
CA PRO A 47 46.12 -14.65 40.94
C PRO A 47 45.51 -15.60 39.91
N ALA A 48 46.24 -16.67 39.54
CA ALA A 48 45.80 -17.62 38.51
C ALA A 48 44.38 -18.18 38.76
N ASP A 49 44.00 -18.33 40.03
CA ASP A 49 42.67 -18.74 40.48
C ASP A 49 41.58 -17.70 40.21
N SER A 50 41.91 -16.41 40.15
CA SER A 50 40.96 -15.32 39.85
C SER A 50 40.36 -15.45 38.46
N SER A 51 41.16 -15.87 37.46
CA SER A 51 40.67 -16.13 36.11
C SER A 51 39.78 -17.39 36.04
N MET A 52 40.07 -18.41 36.85
CA MET A 52 39.24 -19.61 36.93
C MET A 52 37.90 -19.31 37.63
N LEU A 53 37.94 -18.60 38.76
CA LEU A 53 36.75 -18.20 39.52
C LEU A 53 35.86 -17.26 38.70
N SER A 54 36.45 -16.29 37.98
CA SER A 54 35.69 -15.44 37.06
C SER A 54 34.92 -16.26 36.02
N ARG A 55 35.59 -17.22 35.34
CA ARG A 55 34.93 -18.10 34.36
C ARG A 55 33.86 -19.00 34.97
N LYS A 56 34.06 -19.48 36.20
CA LYS A 56 33.06 -20.26 36.94
C LYS A 56 31.79 -19.44 37.19
N HIS A 57 31.95 -18.22 37.70
CA HIS A 57 30.84 -17.31 37.96
C HIS A 57 30.15 -16.85 36.67
N LEU A 58 30.89 -16.64 35.57
CA LEU A 58 30.32 -16.44 34.23
C LEU A 58 29.42 -17.62 33.81
N SER A 59 29.89 -18.86 34.01
CA SER A 59 29.12 -20.06 33.67
C SER A 59 27.82 -20.17 34.48
N TYR A 60 27.88 -19.88 35.79
CA TYR A 60 26.69 -19.82 36.63
C TYR A 60 25.73 -18.71 36.21
N GLY A 61 26.23 -17.51 35.98
CA GLY A 61 25.43 -16.37 35.51
C GLY A 61 24.71 -16.66 34.19
N HIS A 62 25.41 -17.23 33.22
CA HIS A 62 24.81 -17.68 31.97
C HIS A 62 23.76 -18.78 32.19
N GLY A 63 24.01 -19.72 33.11
CA GLY A 63 23.05 -20.76 33.47
C GLY A 63 21.76 -20.21 34.08
N TYR A 64 21.86 -19.26 35.01
CA TYR A 64 20.71 -18.57 35.60
C TYR A 64 19.97 -17.72 34.56
N PHE A 65 20.68 -17.02 33.69
CA PHE A 65 20.09 -16.25 32.59
C PHE A 65 19.22 -17.13 31.69
N LYS A 66 19.71 -18.32 31.29
CA LYS A 66 18.93 -19.27 30.47
C LYS A 66 17.66 -19.76 31.17
N ARG A 67 17.66 -19.81 32.50
CA ARG A 67 16.51 -20.19 33.32
C ARG A 67 15.57 -19.01 33.61
N LYS A 68 15.88 -17.82 33.08
CA LYS A 68 15.17 -16.56 33.34
C LYS A 68 15.20 -16.12 34.81
N SER A 69 16.16 -16.64 35.58
CA SER A 69 16.45 -16.19 36.95
C SER A 69 17.39 -14.98 36.87
N TYR A 70 16.84 -13.81 36.52
CA TYR A 70 17.64 -12.64 36.17
C TYR A 70 18.42 -12.06 37.35
N ASP A 71 17.83 -12.02 38.55
CA ASP A 71 18.51 -11.54 39.77
C ASP A 71 19.74 -12.42 40.11
N ASP A 72 19.58 -13.75 40.05
CA ASP A 72 20.68 -14.69 40.27
C ASP A 72 21.74 -14.59 39.17
N ALA A 73 21.31 -14.36 37.92
CA ALA A 73 22.21 -14.15 36.81
C ALA A 73 23.07 -12.90 37.04
N GLU A 74 22.45 -11.77 37.35
CA GLU A 74 23.12 -10.51 37.66
C GLU A 74 24.15 -10.71 38.80
N ALA A 75 23.72 -11.29 39.91
CA ALA A 75 24.57 -11.52 41.08
C ALA A 75 25.81 -12.38 40.75
N GLN A 76 25.67 -13.43 39.94
CA GLN A 76 26.81 -14.26 39.54
C GLN A 76 27.70 -13.58 38.49
N LEU A 77 27.12 -12.82 37.56
CA LEU A 77 27.89 -12.11 36.55
C LEU A 77 28.68 -10.94 37.15
N LEU A 78 28.14 -10.21 38.11
CA LEU A 78 28.88 -9.19 38.86
C LEU A 78 30.05 -9.79 39.65
N LYS A 79 29.86 -10.94 40.29
CA LYS A 79 30.97 -11.70 40.91
C LYS A 79 32.04 -12.11 39.90
N SER A 80 31.65 -12.43 38.67
CA SER A 80 32.62 -12.72 37.60
C SER A 80 33.55 -11.51 37.33
N PHE A 81 33.02 -10.29 37.41
CA PHE A 81 33.77 -9.04 37.30
C PHE A 81 34.64 -8.73 38.51
N GLU A 82 34.19 -9.06 39.73
CA GLU A 82 35.01 -8.92 40.95
C GLU A 82 36.34 -9.69 40.81
N PHE A 83 36.29 -10.90 40.24
CA PHE A 83 37.49 -11.72 40.03
C PHE A 83 38.28 -11.35 38.75
N ASN A 84 37.61 -10.83 37.72
CA ASN A 84 38.28 -10.37 36.50
C ASN A 84 37.50 -9.21 35.84
N PRO A 85 37.95 -7.96 36.05
CA PRO A 85 37.33 -6.77 35.48
C PRO A 85 37.30 -6.72 33.95
N LYS A 86 38.15 -7.54 33.28
CA LYS A 86 38.27 -7.64 31.82
C LYS A 86 37.45 -8.81 31.24
N GLN A 87 36.52 -9.39 31.99
CA GLN A 87 35.70 -10.51 31.52
C GLN A 87 34.57 -10.07 30.57
N GLY A 88 34.91 -9.80 29.30
CA GLY A 88 33.96 -9.26 28.31
C GLY A 88 32.67 -10.07 28.13
N ASN A 89 32.74 -11.41 28.12
CA ASN A 89 31.54 -12.25 28.04
C ASN A 89 30.57 -12.06 29.22
N ALA A 90 31.07 -11.75 30.43
CA ALA A 90 30.21 -11.46 31.55
C ALA A 90 29.48 -10.12 31.34
N ALA A 91 30.14 -9.12 30.74
CA ALA A 91 29.51 -7.83 30.41
C ALA A 91 28.37 -8.03 29.40
N TYR A 92 28.61 -8.85 28.37
CA TYR A 92 27.57 -9.20 27.40
C TYR A 92 26.34 -9.83 28.07
N TYR A 93 26.53 -10.82 28.96
CA TYR A 93 25.39 -11.42 29.66
C TYR A 93 24.74 -10.48 30.68
N LEU A 94 25.47 -9.54 31.28
CA LEU A 94 24.86 -8.48 32.10
C LEU A 94 23.98 -7.58 31.25
N GLY A 95 24.48 -7.10 30.10
CA GLY A 95 23.68 -6.32 29.15
C GLY A 95 22.40 -7.05 28.74
N ARG A 96 22.49 -8.35 28.44
CA ARG A 96 21.30 -9.18 28.17
C ARG A 96 20.37 -9.36 29.36
N THR A 97 20.92 -9.46 30.57
CA THR A 97 20.13 -9.62 31.80
C THR A 97 19.31 -8.36 32.06
N TYR A 98 19.95 -7.18 31.99
CA TYR A 98 19.27 -5.90 32.14
C TYR A 98 18.26 -5.62 31.03
N SER A 99 18.60 -5.96 29.79
CA SER A 99 17.67 -5.88 28.64
C SER A 99 16.42 -6.74 28.85
N ALA A 100 16.57 -7.95 29.42
CA ALA A 100 15.44 -8.84 29.71
C ALA A 100 14.59 -8.40 30.92
N THR A 101 15.08 -7.44 31.70
CA THR A 101 14.36 -6.81 32.83
C THR A 101 13.96 -5.37 32.52
N ASP A 102 13.93 -4.98 31.24
CA ASP A 102 13.56 -3.65 30.73
C ASP A 102 14.39 -2.48 31.29
N ARG A 103 15.60 -2.78 31.77
CA ARG A 103 16.60 -1.81 32.24
C ARG A 103 17.54 -1.46 31.10
N TYR A 104 16.99 -0.73 30.13
CA TYR A 104 17.62 -0.51 28.82
C TYR A 104 18.90 0.33 28.87
N ASP A 105 18.92 1.38 29.68
CA ASP A 105 20.10 2.25 29.79
C ASP A 105 21.30 1.48 30.38
N GLU A 106 21.08 0.72 31.46
CA GLU A 106 22.13 -0.14 32.01
C GLU A 106 22.53 -1.23 31.02
N ALA A 107 21.57 -1.79 30.27
CA ALA A 107 21.87 -2.77 29.25
C ALA A 107 22.83 -2.21 28.18
N LEU A 108 22.58 -1.00 27.69
CA LEU A 108 23.45 -0.30 26.73
C LEU A 108 24.86 -0.08 27.29
N GLU A 109 24.98 0.39 28.54
CA GLU A 109 26.29 0.58 29.20
C GLU A 109 27.09 -0.73 29.28
N TRP A 110 26.43 -1.83 29.65
CA TRP A 110 27.07 -3.14 29.74
C TRP A 110 27.41 -3.72 28.37
N PHE A 111 26.60 -3.48 27.34
CA PHE A 111 26.96 -3.83 25.97
C PHE A 111 28.16 -3.02 25.48
N ASP A 112 28.25 -1.73 25.75
CA ASP A 112 29.41 -0.91 25.40
C ASP A 112 30.69 -1.39 26.10
N ARG A 113 30.57 -1.78 27.37
CA ARG A 113 31.67 -2.43 28.09
C ARG A 113 32.05 -3.77 27.46
N ALA A 114 31.08 -4.57 27.02
CA ALA A 114 31.35 -5.81 26.31
C ALA A 114 32.10 -5.55 24.99
N LEU A 115 31.71 -4.53 24.21
CA LEU A 115 32.36 -4.16 22.96
C LEU A 115 33.81 -3.68 23.17
N ARG A 116 34.13 -3.03 24.29
CA ARG A 116 35.52 -2.67 24.64
C ARG A 116 36.40 -3.87 25.02
N LEU A 117 35.79 -4.94 25.56
CA LEU A 117 36.51 -6.08 26.14
C LEU A 117 36.56 -7.32 25.25
N ILE A 118 35.64 -7.44 24.29
CA ILE A 118 35.51 -8.60 23.40
C ILE A 118 36.13 -8.27 22.04
N LYS A 119 36.85 -9.23 21.45
CA LYS A 119 37.37 -9.07 20.09
C LYS A 119 36.24 -9.06 19.06
N PRO A 120 36.32 -8.25 17.98
CA PRO A 120 35.32 -8.19 16.91
C PRO A 120 34.96 -9.54 16.25
N THR A 121 35.88 -10.51 16.30
CA THR A 121 35.67 -11.85 15.76
C THR A 121 34.73 -12.72 16.59
N SER A 122 34.42 -12.35 17.84
CA SER A 122 33.55 -13.11 18.74
C SER A 122 32.07 -12.93 18.39
N SER A 123 31.29 -14.00 18.50
CA SER A 123 29.82 -13.92 18.36
C SER A 123 29.18 -12.97 19.36
N ASN A 124 29.71 -12.87 20.58
CA ASN A 124 29.17 -11.97 21.59
C ASN A 124 29.42 -10.49 21.27
N PHE A 125 30.48 -10.18 20.51
CA PHE A 125 30.71 -8.81 20.02
C PHE A 125 29.60 -8.42 19.03
N LYS A 126 29.37 -9.26 18.02
CA LYS A 126 28.27 -9.06 17.05
C LYS A 126 26.91 -9.01 17.74
N ASN A 127 26.64 -9.93 18.67
CA ASN A 127 25.39 -9.95 19.41
C ASN A 127 25.21 -8.71 20.31
N SER A 128 26.28 -8.08 20.80
CA SER A 128 26.18 -6.85 21.58
C SER A 128 25.66 -5.71 20.70
N HIS A 129 26.21 -5.52 19.50
CA HIS A 129 25.67 -4.56 18.52
C HIS A 129 24.21 -4.87 18.17
N TYR A 130 23.85 -6.14 17.99
CA TYR A 130 22.46 -6.55 17.72
C TYR A 130 21.50 -6.16 18.84
N PHE A 131 21.81 -6.50 20.10
CA PHE A 131 20.93 -6.12 21.20
C PHE A 131 20.88 -4.61 21.43
N LYS A 132 21.98 -3.88 21.20
CA LYS A 132 21.96 -2.42 21.18
C LYS A 132 20.98 -1.89 20.13
N ALA A 133 21.07 -2.38 18.89
CA ALA A 133 20.16 -1.98 17.81
C ALA A 133 18.69 -2.20 18.20
N GLN A 134 18.36 -3.37 18.78
CA GLN A 134 17.01 -3.67 19.24
C GLN A 134 16.53 -2.75 20.36
N ILE A 135 17.41 -2.43 21.33
CA ILE A 135 17.07 -1.50 22.41
C ILE A 135 16.82 -0.10 21.86
N TYR A 136 17.69 0.38 20.96
CA TYR A 136 17.50 1.68 20.31
C TYR A 136 16.17 1.74 19.55
N GLN A 137 15.78 0.67 18.84
CA GLN A 137 14.46 0.60 18.21
C GLN A 137 13.31 0.65 19.23
N LEU A 138 13.42 -0.04 20.37
CA LEU A 138 12.40 0.00 21.43
C LEU A 138 12.27 1.39 22.08
N GLN A 139 13.37 2.15 22.11
CA GLN A 139 13.41 3.51 22.64
C GLN A 139 13.08 4.58 21.57
N ASP A 140 12.73 4.18 20.34
CA ASP A 140 12.52 5.07 19.18
C ASP A 140 13.77 5.92 18.83
N ASP A 141 14.96 5.48 19.24
CA ASP A 141 16.24 6.08 18.90
C ASP A 141 16.72 5.52 17.55
N ARG A 142 16.09 6.01 16.48
CA ARG A 142 16.30 5.47 15.12
C ARG A 142 17.70 5.71 14.60
N GLU A 143 18.31 6.85 14.91
CA GLU A 143 19.66 7.20 14.46
C GLU A 143 20.69 6.17 14.97
N ASN A 144 20.67 5.86 16.27
CA ASN A 144 21.56 4.85 16.84
C ASN A 144 21.20 3.41 16.43
N ALA A 145 19.93 3.13 16.16
CA ALA A 145 19.50 1.83 15.63
C ALA A 145 20.05 1.59 14.21
N ILE A 146 19.92 2.57 13.32
CA ILE A 146 20.44 2.54 11.93
C ILE A 146 21.95 2.30 11.96
N GLU A 147 22.70 3.07 12.75
CA GLU A 147 24.15 2.93 12.84
C GLU A 147 24.58 1.55 13.38
N SER A 148 23.82 1.02 14.35
CA SER A 148 24.07 -0.32 14.88
C SER A 148 23.85 -1.41 13.83
N TYR A 149 22.80 -1.32 13.00
CA TYR A 149 22.58 -2.26 11.89
C TYR A 149 23.60 -2.12 10.75
N ARG A 150 24.04 -0.90 10.42
CA ARG A 150 25.15 -0.67 9.49
C ARG A 150 26.43 -1.35 9.96
N THR A 151 26.81 -1.13 11.22
CA THR A 151 27.97 -1.81 11.83
C THR A 151 27.84 -3.33 11.76
N LEU A 152 26.65 -3.88 12.02
CA LEU A 152 26.41 -5.32 11.95
C LEU A 152 26.60 -5.89 10.55
N LEU A 153 26.27 -5.15 9.49
CA LEU A 153 26.49 -5.53 8.09
C LEU A 153 27.97 -5.50 7.71
N GLU A 154 28.72 -4.50 8.19
CA GLU A 154 30.17 -4.37 8.00
C GLU A 154 30.95 -5.53 8.66
N LEU A 155 30.46 -6.04 9.79
CA LEU A 155 31.05 -7.17 10.51
C LEU A 155 30.93 -8.52 9.78
N GLY A 156 30.41 -8.55 8.54
CA GLY A 156 30.29 -9.75 7.73
C GLY A 156 29.40 -10.81 8.38
N PRO A 157 28.09 -10.56 8.52
CA PRO A 157 27.16 -11.54 9.06
C PRO A 157 26.95 -12.70 8.09
N LYS A 158 26.52 -13.85 8.61
CA LYS A 158 26.10 -14.98 7.78
C LYS A 158 24.89 -14.57 6.92
N PRO A 159 24.64 -15.18 5.75
CA PRO A 159 23.56 -14.77 4.84
C PRO A 159 22.21 -14.54 5.52
N LYS A 160 21.73 -15.50 6.34
CA LYS A 160 20.46 -15.35 7.07
C LYS A 160 20.42 -14.15 8.03
N GLN A 161 21.52 -13.85 8.71
CA GLN A 161 21.62 -12.69 9.60
C GLN A 161 21.72 -11.40 8.80
N ARG A 162 22.43 -11.43 7.66
CA ARG A 162 22.54 -10.30 6.74
C ARG A 162 21.17 -9.85 6.26
N ILE A 163 20.35 -10.80 5.80
CA ILE A 163 18.95 -10.55 5.38
C ILE A 163 18.16 -9.90 6.52
N GLN A 164 18.20 -10.47 7.73
CA GLN A 164 17.50 -9.91 8.89
C GLN A 164 17.93 -8.46 9.19
N TYR A 165 19.24 -8.17 9.12
CA TYR A 165 19.76 -6.82 9.39
C TYR A 165 19.41 -5.84 8.28
N LEU A 166 19.40 -6.29 7.01
CA LEU A 166 18.94 -5.49 5.88
C LEU A 166 17.46 -5.15 6.04
N HIS A 167 16.60 -6.13 6.33
CA HIS A 167 15.17 -5.88 6.57
C HIS A 167 14.95 -4.80 7.64
N HIS A 168 15.59 -4.92 8.82
CA HIS A 168 15.47 -3.90 9.87
C HIS A 168 16.00 -2.53 9.44
N LEU A 169 17.14 -2.49 8.74
CA LEU A 169 17.75 -1.25 8.27
C LEU A 169 16.88 -0.56 7.22
N VAL A 170 16.37 -1.28 6.23
CA VAL A 170 15.48 -0.74 5.19
C VAL A 170 14.21 -0.18 5.82
N THR A 171 13.60 -0.92 6.76
CA THR A 171 12.39 -0.46 7.48
C THR A 171 12.64 0.87 8.19
N LEU A 172 13.75 0.97 8.95
CA LEU A 172 14.10 2.19 9.68
C LEU A 172 14.39 3.37 8.73
N LEU A 173 15.03 3.13 7.59
CA LEU A 173 15.32 4.18 6.61
C LEU A 173 14.04 4.66 5.90
N VAL A 174 13.08 3.78 5.66
CA VAL A 174 11.74 4.15 5.15
C VAL A 174 11.01 5.04 6.16
N GLU A 175 11.06 4.70 7.44
CA GLU A 175 10.44 5.50 8.52
C GLU A 175 11.09 6.89 8.65
N GLU A 176 12.39 7.00 8.40
CA GLU A 176 13.13 8.27 8.35
C GLU A 176 13.06 8.99 7.00
N GLU A 177 12.26 8.47 6.06
CA GLU A 177 12.08 9.00 4.70
C GLU A 177 13.38 9.09 3.87
N ASP A 178 14.43 8.38 4.26
CA ASP A 178 15.68 8.22 3.48
C ASP A 178 15.49 7.10 2.44
N TYR A 179 14.62 7.38 1.47
CA TYR A 179 14.19 6.40 0.46
C TYR A 179 15.34 5.97 -0.46
N GLU A 180 16.29 6.86 -0.75
CA GLU A 180 17.47 6.55 -1.54
C GLU A 180 18.37 5.53 -0.84
N ALA A 181 18.69 5.73 0.45
CA ALA A 181 19.47 4.74 1.19
C ALA A 181 18.69 3.43 1.38
N ALA A 182 17.38 3.52 1.67
CA ALA A 182 16.53 2.34 1.79
C ALA A 182 16.56 1.49 0.50
N LEU A 183 16.47 2.14 -0.67
CA LEU A 183 16.50 1.47 -1.98
C LEU A 183 17.83 0.75 -2.22
N GLU A 184 18.97 1.39 -1.90
CA GLU A 184 20.28 0.75 -2.03
C GLU A 184 20.40 -0.50 -1.16
N TYR A 185 19.97 -0.43 0.11
CA TYR A 185 20.00 -1.61 0.99
C TYR A 185 19.01 -2.69 0.55
N ALA A 186 17.82 -2.32 0.06
CA ALA A 186 16.85 -3.27 -0.49
C ALA A 186 17.42 -4.00 -1.73
N ARG A 187 18.14 -3.30 -2.61
CA ARG A 187 18.85 -3.93 -3.74
C ARG A 187 19.89 -4.95 -3.27
N THR A 188 20.66 -4.64 -2.21
CA THR A 188 21.59 -5.62 -1.63
C THR A 188 20.89 -6.82 -0.99
N TRP A 189 19.66 -6.64 -0.49
CA TRP A 189 18.84 -7.75 0.01
C TRP A 189 18.36 -8.63 -1.15
N ARG A 190 17.85 -8.05 -2.23
CA ARG A 190 17.46 -8.78 -3.46
C ARG A 190 18.62 -9.60 -4.04
N GLU A 191 19.87 -9.15 -3.93
CA GLU A 191 21.03 -9.95 -4.37
C GLU A 191 21.20 -11.27 -3.58
N LEU A 192 20.76 -11.29 -2.32
CA LEU A 192 20.81 -12.47 -1.45
C LEU A 192 19.58 -13.37 -1.65
N GLU A 193 18.43 -12.76 -1.91
CA GLU A 193 17.15 -13.45 -2.11
C GLU A 193 16.47 -12.93 -3.40
N PRO A 194 16.97 -13.36 -4.57
CA PRO A 194 16.47 -12.84 -5.85
C PRO A 194 15.03 -13.26 -6.14
N ASP A 195 14.52 -14.32 -5.52
CA ASP A 195 13.15 -14.81 -5.78
C ASP A 195 12.19 -14.48 -4.62
N ASP A 196 12.57 -13.56 -3.73
CA ASP A 196 11.69 -13.09 -2.66
C ASP A 196 10.78 -11.95 -3.17
N PRO A 197 9.45 -12.18 -3.27
CA PRO A 197 8.54 -11.13 -3.71
C PRO A 197 8.49 -9.94 -2.74
N GLU A 198 8.76 -10.12 -1.44
CA GLU A 198 8.68 -9.04 -0.45
C GLU A 198 9.71 -7.94 -0.73
N VAL A 199 10.98 -8.30 -0.90
CA VAL A 199 12.04 -7.31 -1.20
C VAL A 199 11.86 -6.69 -2.58
N ARG A 200 11.34 -7.43 -3.56
CA ARG A 200 11.04 -6.88 -4.89
C ARG A 200 9.93 -5.84 -4.82
N ASP A 201 8.90 -6.12 -4.03
CA ASP A 201 7.77 -5.21 -3.84
C ASP A 201 8.25 -3.90 -3.19
N MET A 202 9.06 -4.06 -2.14
CA MET A 202 9.71 -2.96 -1.44
C MET A 202 10.60 -2.12 -2.36
N ILE A 203 11.42 -2.75 -3.22
CA ILE A 203 12.22 -2.02 -4.23
C ILE A 203 11.29 -1.27 -5.18
N ALA A 204 10.19 -1.86 -5.64
CA ALA A 204 9.27 -1.18 -6.54
C ALA A 204 8.64 0.07 -5.90
N GLU A 205 8.18 -0.03 -4.65
CA GLU A 205 7.63 1.12 -3.92
C GLU A 205 8.67 2.23 -3.70
N LEU A 206 9.88 1.85 -3.28
CA LEU A 206 11.00 2.76 -3.07
C LEU A 206 11.46 3.42 -4.37
N ALA A 207 11.49 2.68 -5.47
CA ALA A 207 11.85 3.18 -6.78
C ALA A 207 10.83 4.20 -7.28
N ILE A 208 9.52 4.00 -7.05
CA ILE A 208 8.51 5.03 -7.37
C ILE A 208 8.75 6.32 -6.59
N ARG A 209 9.09 6.23 -5.30
CA ARG A 209 9.36 7.42 -4.45
C ARG A 209 10.61 8.18 -4.86
N THR A 210 11.62 7.47 -5.37
CA THR A 210 12.89 8.06 -5.83
C THR A 210 12.91 8.37 -7.34
N GLY A 211 11.78 8.19 -8.04
CA GLY A 211 11.60 8.53 -9.46
C GLY A 211 12.05 7.47 -10.47
N GLY A 212 12.40 6.26 -10.02
CA GLY A 212 12.79 5.10 -10.83
C GLY A 212 11.60 4.25 -11.30
N ALA A 213 10.69 4.82 -12.10
CA ALA A 213 9.48 4.11 -12.57
C ALA A 213 9.79 2.82 -13.36
N ASP A 214 10.84 2.82 -14.19
CA ASP A 214 11.23 1.66 -15.00
C ASP A 214 11.73 0.47 -14.14
N GLU A 215 12.43 0.76 -13.04
CA GLU A 215 12.86 -0.28 -12.09
C GLU A 215 11.65 -0.85 -11.34
N ALA A 216 10.73 0.01 -10.89
CA ALA A 216 9.51 -0.44 -10.24
C ALA A 216 8.69 -1.38 -11.14
N LEU A 217 8.56 -1.02 -12.42
CA LEU A 217 7.90 -1.86 -13.42
C LEU A 217 8.59 -3.22 -13.56
N THR A 218 9.91 -3.22 -13.70
CA THR A 218 10.72 -4.44 -13.84
C THR A 218 10.57 -5.37 -12.63
N GLU A 219 10.58 -4.83 -11.42
CA GLU A 219 10.44 -5.62 -10.19
C GLU A 219 9.03 -6.20 -10.04
N LYS A 220 7.98 -5.42 -10.32
CA LYS A 220 6.60 -5.91 -10.30
C LYS A 220 6.33 -6.95 -11.39
N GLU A 221 6.92 -6.79 -12.58
CA GLU A 221 6.88 -7.82 -13.63
C GLU A 221 7.51 -9.14 -13.16
N LYS A 222 8.62 -9.08 -12.42
CA LYS A 222 9.25 -10.27 -11.82
C LYS A 222 8.38 -10.93 -10.76
N ILE A 223 7.68 -10.14 -9.93
CA ILE A 223 6.69 -10.68 -8.98
C ILE A 223 5.59 -11.43 -9.73
N LEU A 224 5.07 -10.84 -10.81
CA LEU A 224 4.04 -11.48 -11.63
C LEU A 224 4.52 -12.74 -12.36
N GLU A 225 5.79 -12.79 -12.78
CA GLU A 225 6.39 -14.01 -13.35
C GLU A 225 6.44 -15.16 -12.32
N MET A 226 6.74 -14.85 -11.05
CA MET A 226 6.79 -15.84 -9.97
C MET A 226 5.40 -16.27 -9.51
N ASN A 227 4.45 -15.33 -9.43
CA ASN A 227 3.07 -15.57 -9.10
C ASN A 227 2.15 -14.93 -10.14
N PRO A 228 1.76 -15.68 -11.21
CA PRO A 228 0.87 -15.15 -12.24
C PRO A 228 -0.51 -14.72 -11.75
N ASN A 229 -0.92 -15.09 -10.53
CA ASN A 229 -2.21 -14.71 -9.98
C ASN A 229 -2.05 -13.76 -8.78
N ASP A 230 -0.96 -12.98 -8.74
CA ASP A 230 -0.82 -11.89 -7.80
C ASP A 230 -1.70 -10.71 -8.23
N TRP A 231 -2.93 -10.67 -7.70
CA TRP A 231 -3.95 -9.72 -8.13
C TRP A 231 -3.59 -8.27 -7.81
N GLU A 232 -2.86 -8.04 -6.72
CA GLU A 232 -2.38 -6.71 -6.36
C GLU A 232 -1.33 -6.20 -7.35
N THR A 233 -0.34 -7.04 -7.68
CA THR A 233 0.64 -6.72 -8.72
C THR A 233 -0.01 -6.56 -10.09
N LEU A 234 -0.99 -7.40 -10.46
CA LEU A 234 -1.73 -7.27 -11.71
C LEU A 234 -2.49 -5.95 -11.80
N GLU A 235 -3.15 -5.52 -10.73
CA GLU A 235 -3.86 -4.24 -10.70
C GLU A 235 -2.90 -3.07 -10.80
N TRP A 236 -1.78 -3.11 -10.08
CA TRP A 236 -0.75 -2.10 -10.18
C TRP A 236 -0.18 -2.01 -11.60
N LEU A 237 0.25 -3.14 -12.18
CA LEU A 237 0.80 -3.22 -13.53
C LEU A 237 -0.22 -2.79 -14.59
N GLY A 238 -1.49 -3.22 -14.48
CA GLY A 238 -2.55 -2.82 -15.40
C GLY A 238 -2.73 -1.30 -15.46
N ASN A 239 -2.69 -0.63 -14.31
CA ASN A 239 -2.73 0.83 -14.23
C ASN A 239 -1.46 1.48 -14.81
N GLN A 240 -0.28 0.96 -14.49
CA GLN A 240 0.98 1.51 -15.02
C GLN A 240 1.10 1.35 -16.54
N TYR A 241 0.79 0.17 -17.08
CA TYR A 241 0.77 -0.07 -18.51
C TYR A 241 -0.21 0.85 -19.23
N ASN A 242 -1.38 1.13 -18.64
CA ASN A 242 -2.33 2.09 -19.22
C ASN A 242 -1.73 3.51 -19.28
N GLY A 243 -1.10 3.96 -18.18
CA GLY A 243 -0.41 5.25 -18.14
C GLY A 243 0.74 5.37 -19.14
N LEU A 244 1.46 4.27 -19.37
CA LEU A 244 2.54 4.16 -20.37
C LEU A 244 2.04 3.93 -21.80
N GLN A 245 0.71 3.84 -22.01
CA GLN A 245 0.08 3.54 -23.29
C GLN A 245 0.43 2.15 -23.87
N GLU A 246 0.88 1.23 -23.02
CA GLU A 246 1.05 -0.19 -23.35
C GLU A 246 -0.31 -0.92 -23.26
N TYR A 247 -1.25 -0.50 -24.10
CA TYR A 247 -2.66 -0.88 -24.00
C TYR A 247 -2.91 -2.39 -24.07
N GLU A 248 -2.13 -3.13 -24.84
CA GLU A 248 -2.22 -4.58 -24.93
C GLU A 248 -1.90 -5.26 -23.59
N LYS A 249 -0.83 -4.83 -22.91
CA LYS A 249 -0.46 -5.38 -21.59
C LYS A 249 -1.47 -4.95 -20.51
N ALA A 250 -1.89 -3.69 -20.55
CA ALA A 250 -2.94 -3.20 -19.65
C ALA A 250 -4.22 -4.01 -19.79
N PHE A 251 -4.62 -4.31 -21.03
CA PHE A 251 -5.80 -5.10 -21.31
C PHE A 251 -5.68 -6.54 -20.78
N ASP A 252 -4.54 -7.21 -21.00
CA ASP A 252 -4.30 -8.56 -20.44
C ASP A 252 -4.44 -8.57 -18.91
N ALA A 253 -3.84 -7.59 -18.24
CA ALA A 253 -3.91 -7.47 -16.79
C ALA A 253 -5.36 -7.32 -16.29
N PHE A 254 -6.13 -6.40 -16.88
CA PHE A 254 -7.53 -6.20 -16.49
C PHE A 254 -8.45 -7.37 -16.90
N ASP A 255 -8.14 -8.11 -17.97
CA ASP A 255 -8.92 -9.27 -18.39
C ASP A 255 -8.76 -10.39 -17.34
N ARG A 256 -7.53 -10.65 -16.89
CA ARG A 256 -7.24 -11.61 -15.79
C ARG A 256 -7.86 -11.19 -14.47
N LEU A 257 -7.80 -9.91 -14.12
CA LEU A 257 -8.47 -9.37 -12.93
C LEU A 257 -10.00 -9.54 -13.00
N HIS A 258 -10.58 -9.34 -14.18
CA HIS A 258 -12.01 -9.57 -14.40
C HIS A 258 -12.38 -11.05 -14.34
N GLU A 259 -11.55 -11.96 -14.85
CA GLU A 259 -11.76 -13.41 -14.71
C GLU A 259 -11.80 -13.83 -13.23
N HIS A 260 -10.94 -13.24 -12.39
CA HIS A 260 -10.94 -13.51 -10.94
C HIS A 260 -12.12 -12.86 -10.21
N ASN A 261 -12.43 -11.60 -10.52
CA ASN A 261 -13.54 -10.85 -9.94
C ASN A 261 -14.49 -10.34 -11.03
N PRO A 262 -15.42 -11.21 -11.51
CA PRO A 262 -16.30 -10.87 -12.62
C PRO A 262 -17.35 -9.82 -12.29
N THR A 263 -17.53 -9.50 -11.00
CA THR A 263 -18.50 -8.52 -10.52
C THR A 263 -17.90 -7.12 -10.33
N ASN A 264 -16.58 -6.96 -10.49
CA ASN A 264 -15.95 -5.65 -10.39
C ASN A 264 -16.24 -4.80 -11.63
N PHE A 265 -17.06 -3.77 -11.45
CA PHE A 265 -17.46 -2.87 -12.52
C PHE A 265 -16.28 -2.05 -13.07
N ILE A 266 -15.28 -1.72 -12.24
CA ILE A 266 -14.12 -0.91 -12.63
C ILE A 266 -13.27 -1.66 -13.66
N TYR A 267 -13.06 -2.97 -13.46
CA TYR A 267 -12.30 -3.79 -14.42
C TYR A 267 -13.01 -3.89 -15.77
N LEU A 268 -14.35 -4.00 -15.77
CA LEU A 268 -15.14 -3.95 -17.01
C LEU A 268 -15.06 -2.59 -17.70
N ASP A 269 -15.04 -1.50 -16.95
CA ASP A 269 -14.91 -0.14 -17.49
C ASP A 269 -13.53 0.05 -18.14
N ASN A 270 -12.46 -0.35 -17.46
CA ASN A 270 -11.10 -0.35 -18.02
C ASN A 270 -11.00 -1.22 -19.28
N LEU A 271 -11.58 -2.42 -19.28
CA LEU A 271 -11.62 -3.28 -20.47
C LEU A 271 -12.38 -2.64 -21.63
N LEU A 272 -13.49 -1.96 -21.36
CA LEU A 272 -14.25 -1.23 -22.37
C LEU A 272 -13.45 -0.07 -22.95
N GLU A 273 -12.74 0.69 -22.12
CA GLU A 273 -11.88 1.79 -22.56
C GLU A 273 -10.71 1.27 -23.41
N LEU A 274 -9.93 0.32 -22.89
CA LEU A 274 -8.77 -0.28 -23.54
C LEU A 274 -9.12 -1.02 -24.84
N SER A 275 -10.35 -1.52 -24.97
CA SER A 275 -10.83 -2.13 -26.21
C SER A 275 -10.86 -1.16 -27.40
N ASN A 276 -10.88 0.17 -27.18
CA ASN A 276 -10.74 1.15 -28.26
C ASN A 276 -9.33 1.15 -28.87
N HIS A 277 -8.32 0.79 -28.08
CA HIS A 277 -6.90 0.87 -28.46
C HIS A 277 -6.35 -0.47 -28.94
N THR A 278 -6.87 -1.59 -28.42
CA THR A 278 -6.34 -2.95 -28.65
C THR A 278 -6.97 -3.69 -29.84
N GLY A 279 -7.62 -2.97 -30.76
CA GLY A 279 -8.24 -3.55 -31.96
C GLY A 279 -9.43 -4.49 -31.68
N LYS A 280 -9.98 -4.49 -30.46
CA LYS A 280 -11.13 -5.30 -30.09
C LYS A 280 -12.39 -4.75 -30.77
N GLY A 281 -12.96 -5.55 -31.68
CA GLY A 281 -14.10 -5.13 -32.47
C GLY A 281 -15.39 -4.90 -31.66
N ASN A 282 -16.39 -4.28 -32.30
CA ASN A 282 -17.68 -3.93 -31.69
C ASN A 282 -18.37 -5.11 -30.95
N ARG A 283 -18.23 -6.34 -31.46
CA ARG A 283 -18.80 -7.53 -30.82
C ARG A 283 -18.29 -7.75 -29.39
N TYR A 284 -16.99 -7.56 -29.16
CA TYR A 284 -16.39 -7.71 -27.83
C TYR A 284 -16.93 -6.62 -26.89
N ARG A 285 -16.91 -5.37 -27.36
CA ARG A 285 -17.38 -4.19 -26.62
C ARG A 285 -18.84 -4.30 -26.18
N VAL A 286 -19.72 -4.73 -27.07
CA VAL A 286 -21.12 -5.00 -26.75
C VAL A 286 -21.25 -6.11 -25.69
N GLY A 287 -20.40 -7.13 -25.73
CA GLY A 287 -20.36 -8.18 -24.71
C GLY A 287 -19.97 -7.65 -23.32
N VAL A 288 -18.95 -6.79 -23.25
CA VAL A 288 -18.54 -6.11 -22.01
C VAL A 288 -19.68 -5.22 -21.48
N LEU A 289 -20.28 -4.40 -22.34
CA LEU A 289 -21.40 -3.55 -21.96
C LEU A 289 -22.63 -4.34 -21.47
N GLN A 290 -22.88 -5.54 -22.03
CA GLN A 290 -23.94 -6.42 -21.54
C GLN A 290 -23.65 -6.91 -20.13
N LYS A 291 -22.41 -7.35 -19.85
CA LYS A 291 -22.00 -7.70 -18.47
C LYS A 291 -22.16 -6.51 -17.52
N MET A 292 -21.74 -5.31 -17.94
CA MET A 292 -21.92 -4.09 -17.14
C MET A 292 -23.41 -3.79 -16.86
N HIS A 293 -24.29 -4.01 -17.84
CA HIS A 293 -25.73 -3.85 -17.69
C HIS A 293 -26.31 -4.89 -16.73
N ASP A 294 -25.87 -6.15 -16.80
CA ASP A 294 -26.34 -7.20 -15.89
C ASP A 294 -26.00 -6.87 -14.43
N LEU A 295 -24.84 -6.24 -14.18
CA LEU A 295 -24.44 -5.75 -12.85
C LEU A 295 -25.21 -4.49 -12.43
N GLN A 296 -25.42 -3.55 -13.36
CA GLN A 296 -26.10 -2.28 -13.09
C GLN A 296 -27.19 -1.99 -14.14
N PRO A 297 -28.40 -2.59 -14.02
CA PRO A 297 -29.42 -2.52 -15.07
C PRO A 297 -29.99 -1.13 -15.35
N LYS A 298 -29.83 -0.20 -14.39
CA LYS A 298 -30.31 1.19 -14.47
C LYS A 298 -29.20 2.20 -14.78
N ASN A 299 -27.98 1.74 -15.09
CA ASN A 299 -26.90 2.64 -15.47
C ASN A 299 -27.18 3.22 -16.86
N LEU A 300 -27.58 4.51 -16.90
CA LEU A 300 -27.97 5.20 -18.14
C LEU A 300 -26.80 5.24 -19.15
N LYS A 301 -25.57 5.49 -18.71
CA LYS A 301 -24.39 5.55 -19.59
C LYS A 301 -24.13 4.21 -20.30
N VAL A 302 -24.31 3.09 -19.59
CA VAL A 302 -24.18 1.74 -20.17
C VAL A 302 -25.30 1.48 -21.19
N LEU A 303 -26.55 1.84 -20.85
CA LEU A 303 -27.70 1.69 -21.75
C LEU A 303 -27.56 2.53 -23.02
N GLU A 304 -27.08 3.77 -22.90
CA GLU A 304 -26.79 4.63 -24.04
C GLU A 304 -25.67 4.05 -24.90
N SER A 305 -24.57 3.58 -24.29
CA SER A 305 -23.49 2.93 -25.03
C SER A 305 -23.93 1.66 -25.76
N LEU A 306 -24.82 0.85 -25.15
CA LEU A 306 -25.45 -0.30 -25.81
C LEU A 306 -26.35 0.10 -26.96
N ALA A 307 -27.13 1.18 -26.80
CA ALA A 307 -27.99 1.72 -27.84
C ALA A 307 -27.17 2.20 -29.05
N ASP A 308 -26.09 2.95 -28.81
CA ASP A 308 -25.18 3.43 -29.86
C ASP A 308 -24.52 2.28 -30.62
N GLN A 309 -23.94 1.31 -29.91
CA GLN A 309 -23.17 0.24 -30.55
C GLN A 309 -24.02 -0.79 -31.29
N THR A 310 -25.31 -0.88 -31.00
CA THR A 310 -26.21 -1.91 -31.56
C THR A 310 -27.37 -1.36 -32.37
N ALA A 311 -27.67 -0.06 -32.27
CA ALA A 311 -28.89 0.57 -32.79
C ALA A 311 -30.20 -0.16 -32.39
N SER A 312 -30.18 -0.92 -31.29
CA SER A 312 -31.29 -1.78 -30.89
C SER A 312 -32.36 -1.03 -30.12
N LEU A 313 -33.61 -1.13 -30.59
CA LEU A 313 -34.78 -0.63 -29.85
C LEU A 313 -34.89 -1.19 -28.43
N LYS A 314 -34.36 -2.41 -28.18
CA LYS A 314 -34.36 -2.99 -26.83
C LYS A 314 -33.67 -2.06 -25.84
N TRP A 315 -32.44 -1.63 -26.17
CA TRP A 315 -31.62 -0.80 -25.30
C TRP A 315 -32.06 0.65 -25.28
N ILE A 316 -32.47 1.20 -26.43
CA ILE A 316 -33.06 2.54 -26.51
C ILE A 316 -34.28 2.65 -25.59
N ASN A 317 -35.20 1.70 -25.66
CA ASN A 317 -36.39 1.71 -24.80
C ASN A 317 -36.07 1.47 -23.33
N ALA A 318 -35.07 0.65 -23.01
CA ALA A 318 -34.62 0.45 -21.64
C ALA A 318 -34.03 1.74 -21.06
N GLY A 319 -33.19 2.45 -21.82
CA GLY A 319 -32.66 3.75 -21.41
C GLY A 319 -33.74 4.81 -21.25
N LEU A 320 -34.70 4.90 -22.17
CA LEU A 320 -35.83 5.85 -22.06
C LEU A 320 -36.78 5.57 -20.89
N LYS A 321 -36.76 4.34 -20.32
CA LYS A 321 -37.46 4.05 -19.06
C LYS A 321 -36.71 4.61 -17.84
N VAL A 322 -35.39 4.75 -17.93
CA VAL A 322 -34.55 5.34 -16.88
C VAL A 322 -34.60 6.86 -16.99
N ASP A 323 -34.40 7.40 -18.19
CA ASP A 323 -34.53 8.82 -18.50
C ASP A 323 -35.28 9.04 -19.81
N GLY A 324 -36.55 9.43 -19.71
CA GLY A 324 -37.40 9.70 -20.87
C GLY A 324 -37.05 10.99 -21.62
N GLN A 325 -36.23 11.87 -21.03
CA GLN A 325 -35.82 13.14 -21.62
C GLN A 325 -34.42 13.08 -22.25
N SER A 326 -33.72 11.94 -22.18
CA SER A 326 -32.41 11.75 -22.81
C SER A 326 -32.48 12.11 -24.30
N GLY A 327 -31.82 13.21 -24.68
CA GLY A 327 -31.80 13.70 -26.05
C GLY A 327 -31.20 12.67 -26.99
N ARG A 328 -30.09 12.06 -26.57
CA ARG A 328 -29.40 10.98 -27.27
C ARG A 328 -30.31 9.81 -27.60
N LEU A 329 -31.00 9.25 -26.60
CA LEU A 329 -31.86 8.09 -26.81
C LEU A 329 -33.10 8.42 -27.63
N ASN A 330 -33.67 9.62 -27.43
CA ASN A 330 -34.77 10.10 -28.27
C ASN A 330 -34.30 10.26 -29.73
N PHE A 331 -33.10 10.77 -29.96
CA PHE A 331 -32.51 10.91 -31.29
C PHE A 331 -32.29 9.55 -31.95
N LEU A 332 -31.62 8.60 -31.29
CA LEU A 332 -31.39 7.23 -31.81
C LEU A 332 -32.70 6.51 -32.11
N LYS A 333 -33.75 6.75 -31.33
CA LYS A 333 -35.08 6.20 -31.60
C LYS A 333 -35.68 6.79 -32.87
N GLY A 334 -35.48 8.09 -33.09
CA GLY A 334 -35.80 8.76 -34.34
C GLY A 334 -35.07 8.14 -35.53
N GLU A 335 -33.76 7.96 -35.42
CA GLU A 335 -32.92 7.33 -36.45
C GLU A 335 -33.37 5.91 -36.79
N HIS A 336 -33.73 5.11 -35.79
CA HIS A 336 -34.26 3.78 -36.03
C HIS A 336 -35.50 3.79 -36.95
N TYR A 337 -36.48 4.67 -36.68
CA TYR A 337 -37.68 4.77 -37.50
C TYR A 337 -37.40 5.43 -38.86
N TYR A 338 -36.49 6.40 -38.91
CA TYR A 338 -36.06 7.03 -40.16
C TYR A 338 -35.41 6.02 -41.10
N ASN A 339 -34.48 5.20 -40.60
CA ASN A 339 -33.82 4.15 -41.38
C ASN A 339 -34.82 3.10 -41.88
N ARG A 340 -35.80 2.72 -41.06
CA ARG A 340 -36.89 1.83 -41.45
C ARG A 340 -37.79 2.44 -42.53
N TRP A 341 -38.12 3.72 -42.39
CA TRP A 341 -38.86 4.45 -43.42
C TRP A 341 -38.09 4.50 -44.73
N ASN A 342 -36.78 4.75 -44.71
CA ASN A 342 -35.95 4.75 -45.92
C ASN A 342 -35.84 3.36 -46.57
N ALA A 343 -35.91 2.28 -45.79
CA ALA A 343 -35.88 0.93 -46.32
C ALA A 343 -37.20 0.52 -47.00
N ASP A 344 -38.34 0.76 -46.34
CA ASP A 344 -39.64 0.21 -46.75
C ASP A 344 -40.66 1.26 -47.22
N SER A 345 -40.30 2.55 -47.24
CA SER A 345 -41.16 3.71 -47.55
C SER A 345 -42.47 3.80 -46.73
N ALA A 346 -42.50 3.20 -45.54
CA ALA A 346 -43.70 3.17 -44.70
C ALA A 346 -44.01 4.56 -44.09
N GLN A 347 -45.07 5.22 -44.56
CA GLN A 347 -45.44 6.59 -44.18
C GLN A 347 -45.64 6.81 -42.66
N GLN A 348 -45.97 5.76 -41.90
CA GLN A 348 -46.09 5.86 -40.44
C GLN A 348 -44.75 6.03 -39.73
N ASP A 349 -43.66 5.49 -40.30
CA ASP A 349 -42.36 5.52 -39.65
C ASP A 349 -41.66 6.88 -39.79
N SER A 350 -41.94 7.66 -40.86
CA SER A 350 -41.48 9.05 -40.95
C SER A 350 -42.14 9.96 -39.89
N VAL A 351 -43.43 9.77 -39.62
CA VAL A 351 -44.15 10.49 -38.54
C VAL A 351 -43.59 10.12 -37.16
N ARG A 352 -43.29 8.84 -36.94
CA ARG A 352 -42.65 8.39 -35.69
C ARG A 352 -41.26 8.98 -35.55
N ALA A 353 -40.44 8.95 -36.60
CA ALA A 353 -39.11 9.54 -36.61
C ALA A 353 -39.17 11.04 -36.23
N LEU A 354 -40.05 11.80 -36.91
CA LEU A 354 -40.28 13.22 -36.60
C LEU A 354 -40.68 13.46 -35.14
N THR A 355 -41.53 12.60 -34.59
CA THR A 355 -41.97 12.69 -33.18
C THR A 355 -40.80 12.53 -32.22
N TRP A 356 -39.91 11.56 -32.47
CA TRP A 356 -38.77 11.29 -31.60
C TRP A 356 -37.66 12.33 -31.76
N TYR A 357 -37.39 12.83 -32.98
CA TYR A 357 -36.47 13.96 -33.16
C TYR A 357 -36.97 15.23 -32.46
N LYS A 358 -38.28 15.52 -32.50
CA LYS A 358 -38.84 16.66 -31.75
C LYS A 358 -38.65 16.53 -30.24
N LYS A 359 -38.67 15.32 -29.70
CA LYS A 359 -38.32 15.08 -28.28
C LYS A 359 -36.85 15.30 -28.01
N ALA A 360 -35.96 14.93 -28.93
CA ALA A 360 -34.53 15.14 -28.77
C ALA A 360 -34.12 16.64 -28.72
N LEU A 361 -34.97 17.55 -29.21
CA LEU A 361 -34.75 19.01 -29.12
C LEU A 361 -34.69 19.55 -27.69
N SER A 362 -35.21 18.82 -26.69
CA SER A 362 -35.13 19.25 -25.29
C SER A 362 -33.70 19.23 -24.74
N ASP A 363 -32.80 18.49 -25.39
CA ASP A 363 -31.39 18.39 -25.03
C ASP A 363 -30.54 19.27 -25.97
N PRO A 364 -29.92 20.35 -25.47
CA PRO A 364 -29.11 21.24 -26.29
C PRO A 364 -27.97 20.54 -27.05
N GLN A 365 -27.42 19.45 -26.51
CA GLN A 365 -26.33 18.71 -27.16
C GLN A 365 -26.80 17.98 -28.42
N TRP A 366 -28.07 17.61 -28.48
CA TRP A 366 -28.68 16.88 -29.60
C TRP A 366 -29.63 17.72 -30.45
N ALA A 367 -29.94 18.95 -30.02
CA ALA A 367 -30.89 19.82 -30.66
C ALA A 367 -30.54 20.11 -32.14
N ASP A 368 -29.29 20.43 -32.45
CA ASP A 368 -28.88 20.75 -33.83
C ASP A 368 -28.99 19.52 -34.76
N ASN A 369 -28.53 18.36 -34.29
CA ASN A 369 -28.64 17.10 -35.03
C ASN A 369 -30.12 16.73 -35.27
N ALA A 370 -30.94 16.82 -34.22
CA ALA A 370 -32.37 16.56 -34.31
C ALA A 370 -33.07 17.55 -35.24
N GLN A 371 -32.74 18.84 -35.16
CA GLN A 371 -33.32 19.88 -36.00
C GLN A 371 -33.02 19.68 -37.48
N ARG A 372 -31.80 19.23 -37.80
CA ARG A 372 -31.43 18.86 -39.15
C ARG A 372 -32.30 17.72 -39.68
N MET A 373 -32.45 16.63 -38.91
CA MET A 373 -33.28 15.50 -39.31
C MET A 373 -34.77 15.86 -39.41
N ILE A 374 -35.25 16.79 -38.58
CA ILE A 374 -36.60 17.34 -38.68
C ILE A 374 -36.79 18.05 -40.02
N TRP A 375 -35.85 18.88 -40.47
CA TRP A 375 -35.95 19.55 -41.76
C TRP A 375 -35.87 18.60 -42.96
N GLU A 376 -35.18 17.48 -42.84
CA GLU A 376 -35.18 16.45 -43.89
C GLU A 376 -36.57 15.79 -44.03
N LEU A 377 -37.27 15.58 -42.92
CA LEU A 377 -38.59 14.93 -42.90
C LEU A 377 -39.76 15.90 -43.11
N ASP A 378 -39.63 17.13 -42.63
CA ASP A 378 -40.63 18.19 -42.60
C ASP A 378 -39.94 19.54 -42.90
N PRO A 379 -39.54 19.78 -44.17
CA PRO A 379 -38.83 20.99 -44.55
C PRO A 379 -39.67 22.23 -44.28
N PRO A 380 -39.05 23.35 -43.87
CA PRO A 380 -39.77 24.59 -43.60
C PRO A 380 -40.45 25.08 -44.87
N LEU A 381 -41.73 25.43 -44.76
CA LEU A 381 -42.52 25.96 -45.87
C LEU A 381 -41.85 27.20 -46.45
N THR A 382 -41.79 27.27 -47.79
CA THR A 382 -41.44 28.49 -48.49
C THR A 382 -42.47 29.60 -48.22
N GLU A 383 -42.09 30.86 -48.37
CA GLU A 383 -43.03 31.99 -48.22
C GLU A 383 -44.25 31.88 -49.16
N GLU A 384 -44.06 31.28 -50.34
CA GLU A 384 -45.16 31.00 -51.27
C GLU A 384 -46.10 29.90 -50.74
N GLU A 385 -45.57 28.83 -50.17
CA GLU A 385 -46.36 27.76 -49.56
C GLU A 385 -47.07 28.20 -48.28
N LYS A 386 -46.42 29.04 -47.47
CA LYS A 386 -47.06 29.69 -46.31
C LYS A 386 -48.26 30.53 -46.76
N ARG A 387 -48.07 31.39 -47.76
CA ARG A 387 -49.16 32.21 -48.34
C ARG A 387 -50.27 31.35 -48.95
N LYS A 388 -49.94 30.25 -49.65
CA LYS A 388 -50.92 29.30 -50.18
C LYS A 388 -51.72 28.63 -49.05
N ARG A 389 -51.06 28.14 -48.00
CA ARG A 389 -51.75 27.55 -46.82
C ARG A 389 -52.66 28.57 -46.13
N GLU A 390 -52.17 29.78 -45.87
CA GLU A 390 -52.98 30.86 -45.28
C GLU A 390 -54.21 31.22 -46.14
N PHE A 391 -54.05 31.23 -47.46
CA PHE A 391 -55.14 31.45 -48.40
C PHE A 391 -56.20 30.34 -48.34
N PHE A 392 -55.76 29.08 -48.27
CA PHE A 392 -56.67 27.92 -48.19
C PHE A 392 -57.32 27.75 -46.80
N ASP A 393 -56.64 28.08 -45.70
CA ASP A 393 -57.25 28.06 -44.35
C ASP A 393 -58.34 29.14 -44.22
N LYS A 394 -58.08 30.36 -44.71
CA LYS A 394 -59.09 31.42 -44.80
C LYS A 394 -60.27 31.05 -45.73
N SER A 395 -60.09 30.09 -46.64
CA SER A 395 -61.15 29.59 -47.52
C SER A 395 -62.02 28.50 -46.86
N LYS A 396 -61.51 27.79 -45.84
CA LYS A 396 -62.31 26.87 -45.02
C LYS A 396 -63.28 27.63 -44.10
N ASP A 397 -62.85 28.76 -43.55
CA ASP A 397 -63.71 29.65 -42.76
C ASP A 397 -64.81 30.33 -43.60
N LYS A 398 -64.73 30.28 -44.93
CA LYS A 398 -65.72 30.86 -45.85
C LYS A 398 -66.73 29.86 -46.42
N LYS A 399 -66.78 28.61 -45.93
CA LYS A 399 -67.77 27.61 -46.38
C LYS A 399 -69.07 27.54 -45.57
N GLU A 400 -69.28 28.42 -44.60
CA GLU A 400 -70.61 28.63 -43.99
C GLU A 400 -71.11 30.04 -44.27
N GLU A 401 -71.72 30.23 -45.46
CA GLU A 401 -72.84 31.16 -45.66
C GLU A 401 -73.41 31.00 -47.08
N VAL A 402 -73.91 29.81 -47.40
CA VAL A 402 -74.92 29.69 -48.47
C VAL A 402 -76.28 29.59 -47.81
N LYS A 403 -76.86 30.74 -47.45
CA LYS A 403 -78.29 30.86 -47.16
C LYS A 403 -79.06 30.58 -48.45
N VAL A 404 -79.47 29.33 -48.65
CA VAL A 404 -80.54 29.02 -49.59
C VAL A 404 -81.85 29.52 -48.98
N LYS A 405 -82.26 30.74 -49.34
CA LYS A 405 -83.66 31.19 -49.15
C LYS A 405 -84.48 30.66 -50.31
N GLY A 406 -85.27 29.64 -50.03
CA GLY A 406 -86.38 29.22 -50.89
C GLY A 406 -87.46 30.30 -51.02
N LYS A 407 -88.03 30.37 -52.22
CA LYS A 407 -89.46 30.45 -52.49
C LYS A 407 -89.74 29.27 -53.43
N LYS A 408 -90.72 28.38 -53.23
CA LYS A 408 -91.88 28.31 -52.34
C LYS A 408 -91.81 27.06 -51.49
#